data_AF-A0AAD8J2S9-F1
#
_entry.id   AF-A0AAD8J2S9-F1
#
_cell.length_a   1.000
_cell.length_b   1.000
_cell.length_c   1.000
_cell.angle_alpha   90.00
_cell.angle_beta   90.00
_cell.angle_gamma   90.00
#
_symmetry.space_group_name_H-M   'P 1'
#
loop_
_entity.id
_entity.type
_entity.pdbx_description
1 polymer ?
#
loop_
_entity_poly.entity_id
_entity_poly.type
_entity_poly.pdbx_seq_one_letter_code
_entity_poly.pdbx_strand_id
1 'polypeptide(L)'
;MQDLDSVRIEQTPSWEHGAHVISTVPTVPYTFEFSDGSKLQVQNPAALPSNPKNKITCWEPTVLATIIIPSEYVGPVITLCSDHRGEQLEYTFIDSLRVFLKYRLPLREIVVDFYNGLRSITSGYASFDYEEAESLSLTLSLPLPP
;
A
#
# COMPACT_ATOMS: atom_id res chain seq x y z
N MET A 1 -1.94 -40.56 34.15
CA MET A 1 -2.76 -40.22 32.98
C MET A 1 -3.43 -38.90 33.33
N GLN A 2 -3.04 -37.83 32.63
CA GLN A 2 -3.16 -36.44 33.06
C GLN A 2 -4.61 -35.94 33.09
N ASP A 3 -4.99 -35.30 34.18
CA ASP A 3 -6.14 -34.38 34.26
C ASP A 3 -5.61 -33.14 35.01
N LEU A 4 -5.29 -32.10 34.25
CA LEU A 4 -4.73 -30.83 34.73
C LEU A 4 -5.56 -29.71 34.11
N ASP A 5 -6.49 -29.24 34.93
CA ASP A 5 -6.81 -27.84 35.22
C ASP A 5 -6.58 -26.78 34.12
N SER A 6 -7.71 -26.20 33.71
CA SER A 6 -7.92 -24.76 33.47
C SER A 6 -6.93 -23.98 32.60
N VAL A 7 -7.36 -23.61 31.39
CA VAL A 7 -7.11 -22.27 30.84
C VAL A 7 -8.35 -21.79 30.09
N ARG A 8 -9.08 -20.88 30.71
CA ARG A 8 -10.01 -19.95 30.06
C ARG A 8 -9.18 -18.73 29.67
N ILE A 9 -8.94 -18.53 28.37
CA ILE A 9 -8.47 -17.23 27.88
C ILE A 9 -9.66 -16.38 27.52
N GLU A 10 -9.89 -15.39 28.38
CA GLU A 10 -10.82 -14.29 28.21
C GLU A 10 -10.36 -13.40 27.04
N GLN A 11 -11.25 -13.12 26.08
CA GLN A 11 -10.96 -12.15 25.04
C GLN A 11 -11.07 -10.74 25.65
N THR A 12 -9.95 -10.04 25.82
CA THR A 12 -9.96 -8.62 26.15
C THR A 12 -9.93 -7.81 24.84
N PRO A 13 -11.01 -7.10 24.47
CA PRO A 13 -10.94 -6.11 23.41
C PRO A 13 -10.10 -4.95 23.93
N SER A 14 -8.83 -4.87 23.49
CA SER A 14 -7.98 -3.72 23.76
C SER A 14 -8.46 -2.54 22.90
N TRP A 15 -9.19 -1.65 23.54
CA TRP A 15 -9.48 -0.31 23.05
C TRP A 15 -8.19 0.49 23.03
N GLU A 16 -7.53 0.52 21.87
CA GLU A 16 -6.34 1.35 21.67
C GLU A 16 -6.71 2.47 20.69
N HIS A 17 -7.31 3.54 21.23
CA HIS A 17 -7.27 4.85 20.60
C HIS A 17 -5.85 5.40 20.77
N GLY A 18 -5.12 5.49 19.66
CA GLY A 18 -3.80 6.10 19.64
C GLY A 18 -3.10 5.79 18.34
N ALA A 19 -3.29 6.65 17.35
CA ALA A 19 -2.57 6.65 16.09
C ALA A 19 -1.04 6.65 16.34
N HIS A 20 -0.44 5.47 16.40
CA HIS A 20 0.97 5.24 16.17
C HIS A 20 1.21 3.76 15.85
N VAL A 21 0.52 3.27 14.81
CA VAL A 21 0.95 2.06 14.13
C VAL A 21 2.20 2.42 13.34
N ILE A 22 3.36 2.31 14.00
CA ILE A 22 4.59 1.91 13.31
C ILE A 22 4.39 0.42 13.03
N SER A 23 3.54 0.13 12.03
CA SER A 23 3.51 -1.21 11.47
C SER A 23 4.89 -1.40 10.86
N THR A 24 5.66 -2.32 11.41
CA THR A 24 6.90 -2.78 10.81
C THR A 24 6.64 -2.98 9.34
N VAL A 25 7.30 -2.18 8.47
CA VAL A 25 7.09 -2.20 7.02
C VAL A 25 7.16 -3.66 6.58
N PRO A 26 6.04 -4.31 6.22
CA PRO A 26 6.11 -5.67 5.73
C PRO A 26 6.94 -5.56 4.46
N THR A 27 8.12 -6.17 4.46
CA THR A 27 8.98 -6.18 3.28
C THR A 27 8.33 -7.15 2.31
N VAL A 28 7.30 -6.70 1.60
CA VAL A 28 6.59 -7.51 0.62
C VAL A 28 7.49 -7.60 -0.60
N PRO A 29 8.09 -8.77 -0.88
CA PRO A 29 9.03 -8.91 -1.99
C PRO A 29 8.28 -8.82 -3.32
N TYR A 30 8.89 -8.16 -4.30
CA TYR A 30 8.43 -8.22 -5.68
C TYR A 30 8.48 -9.68 -6.14
N THR A 31 7.39 -10.17 -6.71
CA THR A 31 7.40 -11.49 -7.35
C THR A 31 7.66 -11.30 -8.84
N PHE A 32 8.50 -12.13 -9.42
CA PHE A 32 8.76 -12.18 -10.85
C PHE A 32 8.47 -13.57 -11.36
N GLU A 33 7.66 -13.68 -12.41
CA GLU A 33 7.40 -14.95 -13.10
C GLU A 33 8.05 -14.90 -14.47
N PHE A 34 8.89 -15.89 -14.74
CA PHE A 34 9.56 -16.06 -16.03
C PHE A 34 8.71 -16.94 -16.95
N SER A 35 8.95 -16.87 -18.26
CA SER A 35 8.24 -17.68 -19.27
C SER A 35 8.37 -19.20 -19.13
N ASP A 36 9.27 -19.67 -18.27
CA ASP A 36 9.44 -21.08 -17.90
C ASP A 36 8.49 -21.51 -16.77
N GLY A 37 7.74 -20.57 -16.18
CA GLY A 37 6.88 -20.79 -15.01
C GLY A 37 7.61 -20.66 -13.67
N SER A 38 8.94 -20.53 -13.69
CA SER A 38 9.75 -20.23 -12.51
C SER A 38 9.36 -18.88 -11.88
N LYS A 39 9.25 -18.85 -10.54
CA LYS A 39 8.95 -17.64 -9.76
C LYS A 39 10.13 -17.25 -8.90
N LEU A 40 10.48 -15.97 -8.89
CA LEU A 40 11.54 -15.42 -8.05
C LEU A 40 11.00 -14.25 -7.24
N GLN A 41 11.16 -14.31 -5.93
CA GLN A 41 10.89 -13.19 -5.04
C GLN A 41 12.18 -12.40 -4.81
N VAL A 42 12.17 -11.12 -5.14
CA VAL A 42 13.29 -10.21 -4.85
C VAL A 42 12.80 -8.94 -4.20
N GLN A 43 13.63 -8.36 -3.34
CA GLN A 43 13.31 -7.09 -2.67
C GLN A 43 13.56 -5.89 -3.59
N ASN A 44 14.42 -6.04 -4.60
CA ASN A 44 14.77 -4.97 -5.53
C ASN A 44 14.77 -5.50 -6.97
N PRO A 45 14.04 -4.86 -7.91
CA PRO A 45 14.10 -5.21 -9.33
C PRO A 45 15.51 -5.15 -9.93
N ALA A 46 16.44 -4.37 -9.35
CA ALA A 46 17.84 -4.32 -9.78
C ALA A 46 18.64 -5.60 -9.46
N ALA A 47 18.12 -6.47 -8.59
CA ALA A 47 18.74 -7.75 -8.26
C ALA A 47 18.41 -8.86 -9.26
N LEU A 48 17.67 -8.57 -10.33
CA LEU A 48 17.36 -9.52 -11.38
C LEU A 48 18.62 -9.89 -12.18
N PRO A 49 18.85 -11.18 -12.48
CA PRO A 49 19.96 -11.59 -13.35
C PRO A 49 19.80 -10.99 -14.74
N SER A 50 20.89 -10.49 -15.33
CA SER A 50 20.95 -9.70 -16.58
C SER A 50 20.52 -10.42 -17.88
N ASN A 51 19.78 -11.52 -17.82
CA ASN A 51 19.33 -12.26 -19.00
C ASN A 51 17.81 -12.12 -19.23
N PRO A 52 17.33 -11.01 -19.82
CA PRO A 52 15.91 -10.71 -20.00
C PRO A 52 15.27 -11.43 -21.20
N LYS A 53 15.62 -12.70 -21.47
CA LYS A 53 15.07 -13.44 -22.63
C LYS A 53 13.68 -14.03 -22.39
N ASN A 54 13.22 -14.09 -21.15
CA ASN A 54 11.90 -14.59 -20.81
C ASN A 54 11.02 -13.41 -20.38
N LYS A 55 9.83 -13.29 -20.97
CA LYS A 55 8.78 -12.34 -20.56
C LYS A 55 8.62 -12.42 -19.04
N ILE A 56 8.81 -11.31 -18.35
CA ILE A 56 8.80 -11.22 -16.90
C ILE A 56 7.51 -10.51 -16.48
N THR A 57 6.62 -11.22 -15.78
CA THR A 57 5.51 -10.59 -15.07
C THR A 57 6.03 -10.17 -13.71
N CYS A 58 5.94 -8.89 -13.38
CA CYS A 58 6.32 -8.36 -12.07
C CYS A 58 5.06 -8.09 -11.26
N TRP A 59 5.02 -8.51 -10.01
CA TRP A 59 3.99 -8.06 -9.07
C TRP A 59 4.59 -7.00 -8.15
N GLU A 60 4.02 -5.80 -8.22
CA GLU A 60 4.40 -4.70 -7.34
C GLU A 60 3.54 -4.70 -6.06
N PRO A 61 4.15 -4.56 -4.87
CA PRO A 61 3.40 -4.49 -3.63
C PRO A 61 2.58 -3.21 -3.62
N THR A 62 1.31 -3.34 -3.27
CA THR A 62 0.33 -2.27 -3.32
C THR A 62 -0.35 -2.19 -1.95
N VAL A 63 -0.81 -1.00 -1.57
CA VAL A 63 -1.58 -0.80 -0.34
C VAL A 63 -2.92 -0.12 -0.67
N LEU A 64 -3.87 -0.29 0.24
CA LEU A 64 -5.08 0.51 0.30
C LEU A 64 -4.83 1.67 1.26
N ALA A 65 -4.67 2.86 0.70
CA ALA A 65 -4.60 4.10 1.45
C ALA A 65 -6.00 4.62 1.75
N THR A 66 -6.26 4.89 3.02
CA THR A 66 -7.45 5.55 3.52
C THR A 66 -7.09 6.97 3.95
N ILE A 67 -7.72 7.96 3.33
CA ILE A 67 -7.42 9.38 3.55
C ILE A 67 -8.70 10.08 3.98
N ILE A 68 -8.68 10.74 5.13
CA ILE A 68 -9.77 11.59 5.62
C ILE A 68 -9.26 13.01 5.70
N ILE A 69 -9.90 13.91 4.95
CA ILE A 69 -9.47 15.30 4.80
C ILE A 69 -10.65 16.25 4.81
N PRO A 70 -10.43 17.54 5.13
CA PRO A 70 -11.44 18.56 4.91
C PRO A 70 -11.76 18.71 3.41
N SER A 71 -13.03 18.99 3.09
CA SER A 71 -13.51 19.05 1.69
C SER A 71 -12.80 20.12 0.83
N GLU A 72 -12.24 21.16 1.45
CA GLU A 72 -11.47 22.21 0.76
C GLU A 72 -10.14 21.70 0.17
N TYR A 73 -9.57 20.61 0.69
CA TYR A 73 -8.29 20.05 0.24
C TYR A 73 -8.45 18.87 -0.73
N VAL A 74 -9.67 18.51 -1.10
CA VAL A 74 -9.93 17.33 -1.95
C VAL A 74 -9.24 17.42 -3.29
N GLY A 75 -9.35 18.55 -3.99
CA GLY A 75 -8.71 18.75 -5.29
C GLY A 75 -7.20 18.48 -5.28
N PRO A 76 -6.40 19.18 -4.45
CA PRO A 76 -4.96 18.96 -4.42
C PRO A 76 -4.56 17.57 -3.92
N VAL A 77 -5.35 16.94 -3.03
CA VAL A 77 -5.06 15.57 -2.57
C VAL A 77 -5.34 14.52 -3.65
N ILE A 78 -6.39 14.68 -4.46
CA ILE A 78 -6.63 13.82 -5.62
C ILE A 78 -5.47 13.92 -6.61
N THR A 79 -4.98 15.14 -6.87
CA THR A 79 -3.80 15.34 -7.74
C THR A 79 -2.57 14.64 -7.18
N LEU A 80 -2.31 14.75 -5.88
CA LEU A 80 -1.21 14.03 -5.21
C LEU A 80 -1.35 12.52 -5.42
N CYS A 81 -2.54 11.96 -5.17
CA CYS A 81 -2.78 10.52 -5.37
C CYS A 81 -2.55 10.10 -6.82
N SER A 82 -2.98 10.93 -7.79
CA SER A 82 -2.79 10.64 -9.22
C SER A 82 -1.32 10.68 -9.65
N ASP A 83 -0.52 11.60 -9.12
CA ASP A 83 0.92 11.71 -9.43
C ASP A 83 1.68 10.43 -8.99
N HIS A 84 1.29 9.89 -7.83
CA HIS A 84 1.82 8.65 -7.26
C HIS A 84 1.19 7.37 -7.81
N ARG A 85 0.61 7.41 -9.02
CA ARG A 85 -0.04 6.26 -9.69
C ARG A 85 -1.18 5.65 -8.86
N GLY A 86 -1.88 6.47 -8.08
CA GLY A 86 -3.01 6.06 -7.26
C GLY A 86 -4.27 5.81 -8.07
N GLU A 87 -4.90 4.67 -7.80
CA GLU A 87 -6.22 4.32 -8.34
C GLU A 87 -7.29 4.64 -7.30
N GLN A 88 -8.22 5.54 -7.63
CA GLN A 88 -9.34 5.87 -6.74
C GLN A 88 -10.29 4.68 -6.64
N LEU A 89 -10.50 4.17 -5.44
CA LEU A 89 -11.44 3.09 -5.15
C LEU A 89 -12.75 3.61 -4.55
N GLU A 90 -12.67 4.60 -3.67
CA GLU A 90 -13.84 5.16 -3.01
C GLU A 90 -13.68 6.67 -2.79
N TYR A 91 -14.81 7.37 -2.92
CA TYR A 91 -14.95 8.79 -2.66
C TYR A 91 -16.30 9.02 -2.02
N THR A 92 -16.31 9.45 -0.75
CA THR A 92 -17.55 9.64 0.02
C THR A 92 -17.44 10.84 0.93
N PHE A 93 -18.48 11.68 0.99
CA PHE A 93 -18.57 12.70 2.04
C PHE A 93 -18.99 12.05 3.35
N ILE A 94 -18.16 12.17 4.39
CA ILE A 94 -18.53 11.72 5.74
C ILE A 94 -19.58 12.69 6.30
N ASP A 95 -19.33 13.99 6.11
CA ASP A 95 -20.19 15.09 6.47
C ASP A 95 -19.84 16.32 5.61
N SER A 96 -20.54 17.45 5.79
CA SER A 96 -20.37 18.66 4.95
C SER A 96 -18.95 19.23 4.92
N LEU A 97 -18.12 18.89 5.92
CA LEU A 97 -16.76 19.43 6.06
C LEU A 97 -15.67 18.41 5.74
N ARG A 98 -15.97 17.10 5.68
CA ARG A 98 -14.96 16.05 5.57
C ARG A 98 -15.28 15.04 4.49
N VAL A 99 -14.23 14.60 3.81
CA VAL A 99 -14.29 13.60 2.74
C VAL A 99 -13.43 12.41 3.13
N PHE A 100 -13.98 11.23 2.88
CA PHE A 100 -13.31 9.95 2.90
C PHE A 100 -12.89 9.59 1.48
N LEU A 101 -11.60 9.28 1.32
CA LEU A 101 -11.02 8.83 0.08
C LEU A 101 -10.34 7.47 0.34
N LYS A 102 -10.61 6.51 -0.53
CA LYS A 102 -9.88 5.25 -0.57
C LYS A 102 -9.15 5.13 -1.88
N TYR A 103 -7.84 4.96 -1.81
CA TYR A 103 -6.97 4.84 -2.97
C TYR A 103 -6.14 3.57 -2.88
N ARG A 104 -5.89 2.95 -4.01
CA ARG A 104 -4.89 1.90 -4.14
C ARG A 104 -3.59 2.54 -4.64
N LEU A 105 -2.52 2.42 -3.88
CA LEU A 105 -1.23 3.04 -4.16
C LEU A 105 -0.10 2.00 -4.12
N PRO A 106 0.87 2.04 -5.06
CA PRO A 106 2.05 1.18 -5.00
C PRO A 106 2.92 1.56 -3.78
N LEU A 107 3.33 0.57 -2.98
CA LEU A 107 4.05 0.76 -1.72
C LEU A 107 5.31 1.63 -1.88
N ARG A 108 6.01 1.52 -3.02
CA ARG A 108 7.20 2.34 -3.30
C ARG A 108 6.97 3.85 -3.29
N GLU A 109 5.79 4.32 -3.69
CA GLU A 109 5.50 5.75 -3.83
C GLU A 109 5.16 6.41 -2.48
N ILE A 110 4.67 5.62 -1.53
CA ILE A 110 4.15 6.08 -0.24
C ILE A 110 5.22 6.17 0.84
N VAL A 111 6.26 5.33 0.76
CA VAL A 111 7.28 5.16 1.82
C VAL A 111 8.20 6.37 1.94
N VAL A 112 8.27 7.25 0.94
CA VAL A 112 9.24 8.37 0.91
C VAL A 112 8.57 9.73 1.04
N ASP A 113 7.72 10.12 0.10
CA ASP A 113 7.31 11.53 -0.05
C ASP A 113 5.81 11.78 0.19
N PHE A 114 4.96 10.78 -0.04
CA PHE A 114 3.51 10.93 0.00
C PHE A 114 2.98 11.50 1.31
N TYR A 115 3.41 10.95 2.45
CA TYR A 115 2.93 11.41 3.77
C TYR A 115 3.33 12.87 4.05
N ASN A 116 4.53 13.28 3.63
CA ASN A 116 5.00 14.65 3.79
C ASN A 116 4.20 15.61 2.91
N GLY A 117 4.02 15.25 1.63
CA GLY A 117 3.20 15.99 0.68
C GLY A 117 1.75 16.16 1.15
N LEU A 118 1.13 15.08 1.61
CA LEU A 118 -0.23 15.09 2.14
C LEU A 118 -0.34 16.05 3.33
N ARG A 119 0.55 15.93 4.32
CA ARG A 119 0.55 16.79 5.51
C ARG A 119 0.76 18.26 5.14
N SER A 120 1.62 18.54 4.17
CA SER A 120 1.90 19.90 3.69
C SER A 120 0.69 20.52 3.00
N ILE A 121 0.05 19.78 2.08
CA ILE A 121 -1.15 20.22 1.34
C ILE A 121 -2.30 20.51 2.29
N THR A 122 -2.54 19.64 3.27
CA THR A 122 -3.68 19.77 4.18
C THR A 122 -3.34 20.56 5.45
N SER A 123 -2.17 21.20 5.54
CA SER A 123 -1.70 21.88 6.76
C SER A 123 -1.75 21.02 8.04
N GLY A 124 -1.62 19.69 7.90
CA GLY A 124 -1.73 18.74 8.99
C GLY A 124 -3.15 18.30 9.40
N TYR A 125 -4.20 18.72 8.70
CA TYR A 125 -5.58 18.29 8.96
C TYR A 125 -5.98 16.95 8.32
N ALA A 126 -5.10 16.32 7.53
CA ALA A 126 -5.33 14.99 6.98
C ALA A 126 -5.12 13.89 8.03
N SER A 127 -6.01 12.91 8.03
CA SER A 127 -5.74 11.58 8.59
C SER A 127 -5.42 10.62 7.45
N PHE A 128 -4.36 9.84 7.62
CA PHE A 128 -3.89 8.86 6.65
C PHE A 128 -3.66 7.54 7.34
N ASP A 129 -4.22 6.48 6.75
CA ASP A 129 -4.04 5.10 7.15
C ASP A 129 -3.75 4.25 5.90
N TYR A 130 -3.04 3.14 6.05
CA TYR A 130 -2.80 2.24 4.93
C TYR A 130 -2.82 0.77 5.37
N GLU A 131 -3.38 -0.08 4.51
CA GLU A 131 -3.48 -1.52 4.72
C GLU A 131 -2.85 -2.26 3.53
N GLU A 132 -2.23 -3.42 3.78
CA GLU A 132 -1.67 -4.26 2.72
C GLU A 132 -2.79 -4.68 1.73
N ALA A 133 -2.53 -4.48 0.43
CA ALA A 133 -3.46 -4.85 -0.64
C ALA A 133 -2.91 -6.03 -1.45
N GLU A 134 -3.80 -6.68 -2.20
CA GLU A 134 -3.39 -7.68 -3.20
C GLU A 134 -2.43 -7.06 -4.23
N SER A 135 -1.34 -7.77 -4.53
CA SER A 135 -0.28 -7.25 -5.41
C SER A 135 -0.76 -7.18 -6.87
N LEU A 136 -0.56 -6.02 -7.51
CA LEU A 136 -0.94 -5.84 -8.91
C LEU A 136 0.11 -6.44 -9.85
N SER A 137 -0.35 -7.25 -10.81
CA SER A 137 0.50 -7.77 -11.89
C SER A 137 0.79 -6.67 -12.90
N LEU A 138 2.03 -6.21 -12.98
CA LEU A 138 2.53 -5.41 -14.09
C LEU A 138 3.05 -6.36 -15.17
N THR A 139 2.33 -6.43 -16.31
CA THR A 139 2.92 -6.99 -17.53
C THR A 139 3.95 -5.99 -18.04
N LEU A 140 5.24 -6.21 -17.74
CA LEU A 140 6.30 -5.44 -18.38
C LEU A 140 6.34 -5.81 -19.86
N SER A 141 5.64 -5.01 -20.67
CA SER A 141 5.87 -4.94 -22.10
C SER A 141 7.10 -4.06 -22.32
N LEU A 142 8.28 -4.45 -21.80
CA LEU A 142 9.50 -3.73 -22.14
C LEU A 142 9.78 -3.95 -23.62
N PRO A 143 9.95 -2.90 -24.45
CA PRO A 143 10.63 -3.07 -25.72
C PRO A 143 12.06 -3.50 -25.38
N LEU A 144 12.44 -4.71 -25.82
CA LEU A 144 13.84 -5.14 -25.76
C LEU A 144 14.68 -4.07 -26.49
N PRO A 145 15.74 -3.50 -25.88
CA PRO A 145 16.74 -2.80 -26.69
C PRO A 145 17.33 -3.80 -27.71
N PRO A 146 17.66 -3.34 -28.92
CA PRO A 146 18.11 -4.19 -30.02
C PRO A 146 19.38 -4.98 -29.68
#